data_AF-A0A940ZC58-F1
#
_entry.id   AF-A0A940ZC58-F1
#
_cell.length_a   1.000
_cell.length_b   1.000
_cell.length_c   1.000
_cell.angle_alpha   90.00
_cell.angle_beta   90.00
_cell.angle_gamma   90.00
#
_symmetry.space_group_name_H-M   'P 1'
#
loop_
_entity.id
_entity.type
_entity.pdbx_description
1 polymer ?
#
loop_
_entity_poly.entity_id
_entity_poly.type
_entity_poly.pdbx_seq_one_letter_code
_entity_poly.pdbx_strand_id
1 'polypeptide(L)'
;TRLGAGPAIYVADSATLSDPRLVRFLMETAESAGLPYQIRQPGGGGTDAGAIHKQRTGIPSVSVSVPGRYAHTAASITRLADWKNTLALVHAALCRISPELLVPER
;
A
#
# COMPACT_ATOMS: atom_id res chain seq x y z
N THR A 1 -7.34 -5.67 8.04
CA THR A 1 -8.00 -5.38 6.74
C THR A 1 -9.34 -6.10 6.67
N ARG A 2 -10.29 -5.53 5.94
CA ARG A 2 -11.61 -6.11 5.67
C ARG A 2 -11.65 -6.64 4.24
N LEU A 3 -12.22 -7.83 4.06
CA LEU A 3 -12.47 -8.39 2.73
C LEU A 3 -13.59 -7.58 2.05
N GLY A 4 -13.49 -7.37 0.75
CA GLY A 4 -14.46 -6.63 -0.07
C GLY A 4 -14.29 -5.10 -0.03
N ALA A 5 -13.28 -4.60 0.69
CA ALA A 5 -12.99 -3.17 0.81
C ALA A 5 -11.77 -2.73 -0.03
N GLY A 6 -11.31 -3.57 -0.97
CA GLY A 6 -10.20 -3.23 -1.87
C GLY A 6 -8.82 -3.25 -1.22
N PRO A 7 -7.76 -2.88 -1.97
CA PRO A 7 -6.38 -2.82 -1.50
C PRO A 7 -6.23 -2.06 -0.18
N ALA A 8 -5.39 -2.58 0.71
CA ALA A 8 -5.04 -1.91 1.95
C ALA A 8 -3.73 -1.15 1.80
N ILE A 9 -3.78 0.17 1.97
CA ILE A 9 -2.62 1.09 1.94
C ILE A 9 -2.11 1.28 3.36
N TYR A 10 -0.79 1.22 3.54
CA TYR A 10 -0.14 1.21 4.85
C TYR A 10 0.29 2.64 5.16
N VAL A 11 -0.22 3.19 6.26
CA VAL A 11 0.31 4.44 6.83
C VAL A 11 1.48 4.10 7.77
N ALA A 12 1.29 3.09 8.61
CA ALA A 12 2.33 2.56 9.48
C ALA A 12 2.14 1.05 9.73
N ASP A 13 3.23 0.37 10.05
CA ASP A 13 3.26 -0.97 10.64
C ASP A 13 4.28 -1.02 11.79
N SER A 14 4.55 -2.19 12.37
CA SER A 14 5.47 -2.29 13.53
C SER A 14 6.93 -1.96 13.21
N ALA A 15 7.30 -1.91 11.93
CA ALA A 15 8.65 -1.70 11.48
C ALA A 15 8.82 -0.45 10.61
N THR A 16 7.73 0.15 10.10
CA THR A 16 7.78 1.19 9.06
C THR A 16 6.74 2.28 9.32
N LEU A 17 7.16 3.54 9.22
CA LEU A 17 6.27 4.66 8.92
C LEU A 17 6.39 4.94 7.41
N SER A 18 5.28 4.83 6.68
CA SER A 18 5.31 4.99 5.22
C SER A 18 5.47 6.46 4.83
N ASP A 19 6.10 6.71 3.68
CA ASP A 19 6.26 8.08 3.17
C ASP A 19 4.88 8.69 2.90
N PRO A 20 4.51 9.81 3.54
CA PRO A 20 3.18 10.38 3.46
C PRO A 20 2.82 10.87 2.04
N ARG A 21 3.82 11.21 1.22
CA ARG A 21 3.61 11.61 -0.18
C ARG A 21 3.16 10.41 -1.01
N LEU A 22 3.80 9.26 -0.82
CA LEU A 22 3.43 8.01 -1.50
C LEU A 22 2.05 7.51 -1.05
N VAL A 23 1.72 7.65 0.24
CA VAL A 23 0.37 7.31 0.75
C VAL A 23 -0.70 8.17 0.08
N ARG A 24 -0.53 9.51 0.09
CA ARG A 24 -1.48 10.43 -0.57
C ARG A 24 -1.63 10.13 -2.06
N PHE A 25 -0.50 9.93 -2.75
CA PHE A 25 -0.50 9.59 -4.16
C PHE A 25 -1.31 8.34 -4.50
N LEU A 26 -1.19 7.27 -3.70
CA LEU A 26 -1.98 6.06 -3.90
C LEU A 26 -3.47 6.29 -3.64
N MET A 27 -3.82 7.06 -2.61
CA MET A 27 -5.21 7.41 -2.30
C MET A 27 -5.84 8.24 -3.42
N GLU A 28 -5.17 9.31 -3.84
CA GLU A 28 -5.61 10.18 -4.95
C GLU A 28 -5.72 9.42 -6.27
N THR A 29 -4.80 8.48 -6.51
CA THR A 29 -4.86 7.60 -7.68
C THR A 29 -6.10 6.70 -7.64
N ALA A 30 -6.39 6.09 -6.49
CA ALA A 30 -7.57 5.27 -6.30
C ALA A 30 -8.86 6.08 -6.51
N GLU A 31 -8.93 7.26 -5.90
CA GLU A 31 -10.08 8.18 -6.00
C GLU A 31 -10.34 8.63 -7.44
N SER A 32 -9.29 9.07 -8.14
CA SER A 32 -9.39 9.49 -9.55
C SER A 32 -9.84 8.35 -10.48
N ALA A 33 -9.46 7.11 -10.16
CA ALA A 33 -9.79 5.92 -10.95
C ALA A 33 -11.12 5.27 -10.50
N GLY A 34 -11.81 5.81 -9.48
CA GLY A 34 -13.02 5.22 -8.93
C GLY A 34 -12.79 3.85 -8.28
N LEU A 35 -11.59 3.57 -7.79
CA LEU A 35 -11.22 2.28 -7.19
C LEU A 35 -11.44 2.29 -5.67
N PRO A 36 -12.04 1.24 -5.09
CA PRO A 36 -12.15 1.12 -3.65
C PRO A 36 -10.77 0.87 -3.04
N TYR A 37 -10.51 1.47 -1.88
CA TYR A 37 -9.33 1.20 -1.08
C TYR A 37 -9.65 1.32 0.41
N GLN A 38 -8.73 0.84 1.24
CA GLN A 38 -8.82 1.00 2.69
C GLN A 38 -7.46 1.39 3.27
N ILE A 39 -7.47 2.08 4.39
CA ILE A 39 -6.27 2.22 5.21
C ILE A 39 -6.09 0.94 6.02
N ARG A 40 -4.89 0.37 6.00
CA ARG A 40 -4.56 -0.77 6.86
C ARG A 40 -4.74 -0.34 8.31
N GLN A 41 -5.57 -1.08 9.03
CA GLN A 41 -5.76 -0.87 10.46
C GLN A 41 -4.43 -1.01 11.21
N PRO A 42 -4.13 -0.13 12.18
CA PRO A 42 -2.95 -0.23 13.03
C PRO A 42 -2.87 -1.59 13.73
N GLY A 43 -1.67 -2.09 13.92
CA GLY A 43 -1.45 -3.36 14.61
C GLY A 43 -0.06 -3.93 14.40
N GLY A 44 0.14 -5.15 14.90
CA GLY A 44 1.38 -5.89 14.77
C GLY A 44 1.76 -6.25 13.33
N GLY A 45 2.95 -6.82 13.19
CA GLY A 45 3.52 -7.26 11.92
C GLY A 45 4.25 -6.15 11.18
N GLY A 46 5.15 -6.55 10.29
CA GLY A 46 5.93 -5.66 9.44
C GLY A 46 5.92 -6.15 8.00
N THR A 47 6.56 -5.36 7.14
CA THR A 47 6.78 -5.67 5.74
C THR A 47 8.26 -5.46 5.39
N ASP A 48 8.68 -5.87 4.20
CA ASP A 48 10.05 -5.65 3.72
C ASP A 48 10.41 -4.15 3.68
N ALA A 49 9.41 -3.27 3.62
CA ALA A 49 9.58 -1.84 3.75
C ALA A 49 10.34 -1.47 5.05
N GLY A 50 10.21 -2.28 6.11
CA GLY A 50 10.90 -2.08 7.38
C GLY A 50 12.42 -2.16 7.25
N ALA A 51 12.94 -2.95 6.32
CA ALA A 51 14.37 -2.98 6.02
C ALA A 51 14.73 -1.94 4.94
N ILE A 52 13.89 -1.79 3.91
CA ILE A 52 14.14 -0.95 2.73
C ILE A 52 14.23 0.53 3.10
N HIS A 53 13.28 1.05 3.88
CA HIS A 53 13.20 2.50 4.12
C HIS A 53 14.41 3.03 4.91
N LYS A 54 15.12 2.17 5.65
CA LYS A 54 16.33 2.53 6.42
C LYS A 54 17.62 2.49 5.62
N GLN A 55 17.58 2.06 4.36
CA GLN A 55 18.80 1.98 3.54
C GLN A 55 19.25 3.34 3.04
N ARG A 56 20.56 3.50 2.83
CA ARG A 56 21.19 4.74 2.34
C ARG A 56 20.80 5.95 3.20
N THR A 57 20.27 7.01 2.59
CA THR A 57 19.80 8.23 3.25
C THR A 57 18.31 8.19 3.59
N GLY A 58 17.68 7.01 3.48
CA GLY A 58 16.24 6.83 3.58
C GLY A 58 15.62 6.62 2.20
N ILE A 59 15.03 5.45 1.97
CA ILE A 59 14.31 5.15 0.72
C ILE A 59 12.81 5.37 0.95
N PRO A 60 12.17 6.35 0.28
CA PRO A 60 10.72 6.53 0.34
C PRO A 60 10.00 5.21 0.02
N SER A 61 9.17 4.75 0.95
CA SER A 61 8.53 3.44 0.88
C SER A 61 7.08 3.51 1.33
N VAL A 62 6.22 2.74 0.68
CA VAL A 62 4.84 2.49 1.11
C VAL A 62 4.49 1.04 0.78
N SER A 63 3.76 0.39 1.68
CA SER A 63 3.27 -0.98 1.48
C SER A 63 1.81 -0.96 1.06
N VAL A 64 1.44 -1.86 0.15
CA VAL A 64 0.07 -2.15 -0.26
C VAL A 64 -0.16 -3.65 -0.18
N SER A 65 -1.31 -4.10 0.33
CA SER A 65 -1.63 -5.53 0.38
C SER A 65 -3.03 -5.83 -0.10
N VAL A 66 -3.19 -7.02 -0.69
CA VAL A 66 -4.51 -7.63 -0.92
C VAL A 66 -5.07 -8.12 0.42
N PRO A 67 -6.30 -7.73 0.82
CA PRO A 67 -6.97 -8.32 1.96
C PRO A 67 -7.09 -9.85 1.86
N GLY A 68 -6.70 -10.54 2.92
CA GLY A 68 -6.77 -12.00 2.99
C GLY A 68 -7.02 -12.50 4.41
N ARG A 69 -7.15 -13.82 4.54
CA ARG A 69 -7.25 -14.56 5.80
C ARG A 69 -6.26 -15.73 5.79
N TYR A 70 -5.77 -16.08 6.98
CA TYR A 70 -4.85 -17.20 7.21
C TYR A 70 -3.50 -17.06 6.48
N ALA A 71 -2.95 -15.83 6.45
CA ALA A 71 -1.57 -15.61 6.00
C ALA A 71 -0.59 -16.42 6.85
N HIS A 72 0.50 -16.91 6.25
CA HIS A 72 1.50 -17.80 6.87
C HIS A 72 0.98 -19.18 7.31
N THR A 73 -0.11 -19.65 6.73
CA THR A 73 -0.57 -21.04 6.86
C THR A 73 -0.44 -21.78 5.52
N ALA A 74 -0.74 -23.08 5.48
CA ALA A 74 -0.67 -23.89 4.26
C ALA A 74 -1.60 -23.39 3.12
N ALA A 75 -2.69 -22.71 3.45
CA ALA A 75 -3.62 -22.14 2.48
C ALA A 75 -4.15 -20.79 2.97
N SER A 76 -4.07 -19.77 2.11
CA SER A 76 -4.65 -18.45 2.38
C SER A 76 -5.90 -18.23 1.52
N ILE A 77 -6.79 -17.36 1.99
CA ILE A 77 -8.05 -17.03 1.30
C ILE A 77 -8.10 -15.53 1.04
N THR A 78 -8.50 -15.16 -0.17
CA THR A 78 -8.77 -13.77 -0.57
C THR A 78 -10.00 -13.69 -1.45
N ARG A 79 -10.58 -12.49 -1.60
CA ARG A 79 -11.63 -12.26 -2.60
C ARG A 79 -10.99 -11.91 -3.93
N LEU A 80 -11.43 -12.56 -5.00
CA LEU A 80 -10.94 -12.27 -6.34
C LEU A 80 -11.13 -10.80 -6.74
N ALA A 81 -12.23 -10.17 -6.29
CA ALA A 81 -12.47 -8.76 -6.52
C ALA A 81 -11.43 -7.86 -5.82
N ASP A 82 -11.03 -8.17 -4.59
CA ASP A 82 -10.00 -7.41 -3.88
C ASP A 82 -8.65 -7.53 -4.59
N TRP A 83 -8.30 -8.74 -5.06
CA TRP A 83 -7.09 -8.97 -5.85
C TRP A 83 -7.08 -8.14 -7.15
N LYS A 84 -8.21 -8.14 -7.90
CA LYS A 84 -8.37 -7.35 -9.13
C LYS A 84 -8.25 -5.85 -8.86
N ASN A 85 -8.87 -5.35 -7.77
CA ASN A 85 -8.79 -3.94 -7.40
C ASN A 85 -7.38 -3.54 -6.96
N THR A 86 -6.64 -4.42 -6.26
CA THR A 86 -5.23 -4.17 -5.94
C THR A 86 -4.37 -4.08 -7.20
N LEU A 87 -4.56 -5.00 -8.16
CA LEU A 87 -3.87 -4.94 -9.45
C LEU A 87 -4.18 -3.63 -10.20
N ALA A 88 -5.46 -3.25 -10.27
CA ALA A 88 -5.90 -2.02 -10.91
C ALA A 88 -5.29 -0.78 -10.27
N LEU A 89 -5.24 -0.71 -8.93
CA LEU A 89 -4.63 0.40 -8.20
C LEU A 89 -3.13 0.50 -8.49
N VAL A 90 -2.39 -0.60 -8.35
CA VAL A 90 -0.94 -0.60 -8.58
C VAL A 90 -0.61 -0.25 -10.03
N HIS A 91 -1.38 -0.77 -10.99
CA HIS A 91 -1.22 -0.41 -12.40
C HIS A 91 -1.48 1.08 -12.65
N ALA A 92 -2.61 1.61 -12.17
CA ALA A 92 -2.93 3.04 -12.31
C ALA A 92 -1.88 3.94 -11.67
N ALA A 93 -1.35 3.54 -10.50
CA ALA A 93 -0.28 4.26 -9.82
C ALA A 93 1.02 4.25 -10.64
N LEU A 94 1.44 3.10 -11.15
CA LEU A 94 2.64 3.00 -11.99
C LEU A 94 2.53 3.78 -13.30
N CYS A 95 1.34 3.90 -13.89
CA CYS A 95 1.13 4.74 -15.07
C CYS A 95 1.18 6.24 -14.79
N ARG A 96 0.98 6.65 -13.53
CA ARG A 96 0.91 8.07 -13.11
C ARG A 96 2.14 8.53 -12.35
N ILE A 97 2.96 7.61 -11.85
CA ILE A 97 4.09 7.94 -11.00
C ILE A 97 5.13 8.73 -11.78
N SER A 98 5.67 9.76 -11.15
CA SER A 98 6.67 10.62 -11.75
C SER A 98 7.69 11.07 -10.69
N PRO A 99 8.92 11.45 -11.08
CA PRO A 99 9.96 11.87 -10.13
C PRO A 99 9.56 13.05 -9.23
N GLU A 100 8.66 13.92 -9.72
CA GLU A 100 8.16 15.11 -9.02
C GLU A 100 7.48 14.75 -7.69
N LEU A 101 6.93 13.53 -7.58
CA LEU A 101 6.30 13.02 -6.36
C LEU A 101 7.22 13.04 -5.13
N LEU A 102 8.52 12.89 -5.34
CA LEU A 102 9.51 12.80 -4.26
C LEU A 102 10.29 14.10 -4.06
N VAL A 103 9.94 15.16 -4.78
CA VAL A 103 10.53 16.48 -4.56
C VAL A 103 10.05 17.01 -3.19
N PRO A 104 10.94 17.49 -2.31
CA PRO A 104 10.55 18.07 -1.03
C PRO A 104 9.66 19.30 -1.25
N GLU A 105 8.57 19.40 -0.49
CA GLU A 105 7.87 20.67 -0.31
C GLU A 105 8.87 21.65 0.34
N ARG A 106 9.14 22.79 -0.32
CA ARG A 106 10.07 23.81 0.17
C ARG A 106 9.48 24.62 1.30
#